data_AF-A0AAD9IM71-F1
#
_entry.id   AF-A0AAD9IM71-F1
#
_cell.length_a   1.000
_cell.length_b   1.000
_cell.length_c   1.000
_cell.angle_alpha   90.00
_cell.angle_beta   90.00
_cell.angle_gamma   90.00
#
_symmetry.space_group_name_H-M   'P 1'
#
loop_
_entity.id
_entity.type
_entity.pdbx_description
1 polymer ?
#
loop_
_entity_poly.entity_id
_entity_poly.type
_entity_poly.pdbx_seq_one_letter_code
_entity_poly.pdbx_strand_id
1 'polypeptide(L)'
;MDLPCNCLGVATAARVPVKRYNFLVPSVYRAEKDASLGKPTGPGVDRGIKKLCEYLARNPHRVPKAARRLARRLHRDLENRRLGEVQVSVEAYEKLIETLGPELVSLLASELAPRRNIFTACLRPCIAHEGLDHDVGASAIGQLLQDNASGVRVLGCELLATFVRQQGCSTQFRAAMEALVPLVCEAANPRRPFSGREHVSAAGLARLRDAAWATLLDYLAYEQRAAIRSLLRPAIVLAAFDALECHLLDEPEASGASTTAGPGSEAAQRAARLVDGVLAAAKPWQQLDDAATALLYMDRRGRWAAAAAAQRRGAGRRRGA
;
A
#
# COMPACT_ATOMS: atom_id res chain seq x y z
N MET A 1 13.74 53.36 -42.30
CA MET A 1 13.81 53.49 -40.83
C MET A 1 14.09 52.10 -40.30
N ASP A 2 15.32 51.68 -40.47
CA ASP A 2 15.89 50.48 -39.87
C ASP A 2 16.40 50.88 -38.48
N LEU A 3 15.86 50.27 -37.44
CA LEU A 3 16.35 50.33 -36.07
C LEU A 3 16.23 48.92 -35.46
N PRO A 4 17.15 48.55 -34.58
CA PRO A 4 18.01 47.40 -34.80
C PRO A 4 17.75 46.30 -33.79
N CYS A 5 18.28 45.11 -34.12
CA CYS A 5 18.52 44.02 -33.19
C CYS A 5 19.19 44.56 -31.91
N ASN A 6 18.53 44.40 -30.75
CA ASN A 6 19.17 44.65 -29.46
C ASN A 6 19.22 43.39 -28.61
N CYS A 7 20.44 42.88 -28.62
CA CYS A 7 21.10 41.97 -27.73
C CYS A 7 20.86 42.36 -26.25
N LEU A 8 19.88 41.76 -25.60
CA LEU A 8 19.90 41.57 -24.14
C LEU A 8 19.64 40.10 -23.83
N GLY A 9 20.68 39.28 -23.97
CA GLY A 9 20.93 38.11 -23.13
C GLY A 9 19.98 36.91 -23.17
N VAL A 10 18.92 36.90 -23.99
CA VAL A 10 18.10 35.70 -24.17
C VAL A 10 18.71 34.86 -25.30
N ALA A 11 19.60 33.94 -24.91
CA ALA A 11 19.94 32.84 -25.81
C ALA A 11 18.63 32.25 -26.36
N THR A 12 18.49 32.23 -27.68
CA THR A 12 17.48 31.40 -28.34
C THR A 12 17.55 30.03 -27.68
N ALA A 13 16.44 29.58 -27.07
CA ALA A 13 16.39 28.41 -26.17
C ALA A 13 16.81 27.06 -26.81
N ALA A 14 17.35 27.09 -28.03
CA ALA A 14 17.64 25.97 -28.90
C ALA A 14 19.03 25.33 -28.73
N ARG A 15 19.92 25.84 -27.85
CA ARG A 15 21.26 25.26 -27.63
C ARG A 15 21.67 25.06 -26.18
N VAL A 16 20.73 25.07 -25.24
CA VAL A 16 21.02 24.63 -23.87
C VAL A 16 20.86 23.10 -23.82
N PRO A 17 21.87 22.33 -23.37
CA PRO A 17 21.71 20.89 -23.17
C PRO A 17 20.58 20.65 -22.16
N VAL A 18 19.40 20.30 -22.66
CA VAL A 18 18.27 19.99 -21.80
C VAL A 18 18.51 18.62 -21.19
N LYS A 19 18.47 18.57 -19.85
CA LYS A 19 18.60 17.32 -19.11
C LYS A 19 17.53 16.34 -19.61
N ARG A 20 17.94 15.22 -20.20
CA ARG A 20 17.06 14.29 -20.93
C ARG A 20 15.85 13.81 -20.13
N TYR A 21 15.97 13.64 -18.81
CA TYR A 21 14.84 13.29 -17.94
C TYR A 21 13.70 14.33 -17.94
N ASN A 22 13.98 15.61 -18.24
CA ASN A 22 12.97 16.66 -18.33
C ASN A 22 12.00 16.42 -19.50
N PHE A 23 12.41 15.66 -20.53
CA PHE A 23 11.58 15.25 -21.65
C PHE A 23 11.02 13.84 -21.48
N LEU A 24 11.83 12.90 -20.97
CA LEU A 24 11.40 11.51 -20.78
C LEU A 24 10.24 11.40 -19.79
N VAL A 25 10.32 12.06 -18.63
CA VAL A 25 9.24 11.97 -17.63
C VAL A 25 7.90 12.49 -18.19
N PRO A 26 7.79 13.70 -18.79
CA PRO A 26 6.54 14.13 -19.40
C PRO A 26 6.07 13.28 -20.59
N SER A 27 6.99 12.62 -21.31
CA SER A 27 6.62 11.79 -22.46
C SER A 27 5.84 10.54 -22.08
N VAL A 28 5.98 10.05 -20.84
CA VAL A 28 5.21 8.93 -20.30
C VAL A 28 3.69 9.24 -20.31
N TYR A 29 3.32 10.48 -20.01
CA TYR A 29 1.93 10.90 -19.88
C TYR A 29 1.26 11.32 -21.20
N ARG A 30 2.05 11.68 -22.21
CA ARG A 30 1.51 12.21 -23.50
C ARG A 30 0.95 11.12 -24.42
N ALA A 31 1.09 9.87 -24.04
CA ALA A 31 0.78 8.74 -24.90
C ALA A 31 -0.69 8.30 -24.86
N GLU A 32 -1.46 8.76 -23.88
CA GLU A 32 -2.83 8.30 -23.66
C GLU A 32 -3.81 9.48 -23.59
N LYS A 33 -4.79 9.52 -24.49
CA LYS A 33 -5.79 10.61 -24.56
C LYS A 33 -7.00 10.38 -23.64
N ASP A 34 -7.24 9.13 -23.25
CA ASP A 34 -8.41 8.70 -22.46
C ASP A 34 -8.01 7.94 -21.19
N ALA A 35 -6.94 8.38 -20.53
CA ALA A 35 -6.46 7.75 -19.30
C ALA A 35 -7.54 7.87 -18.20
N SER A 36 -8.10 6.73 -17.80
CA SER A 36 -9.12 6.65 -16.74
C SER A 36 -8.73 5.58 -15.75
N LEU A 37 -8.97 5.84 -14.46
CA LEU A 37 -8.64 4.93 -13.38
C LEU A 37 -9.26 3.54 -13.61
N GLY A 38 -8.42 2.50 -13.50
CA GLY A 38 -8.81 1.11 -13.63
C GLY A 38 -8.84 0.56 -15.06
N LYS A 39 -8.60 1.38 -16.09
CA LYS A 39 -8.35 0.87 -17.45
C LYS A 39 -6.87 0.56 -17.64
N PRO A 40 -6.52 -0.53 -18.35
CA PRO A 40 -5.13 -0.81 -18.65
C PRO A 40 -4.56 0.32 -19.49
N THR A 41 -3.38 0.74 -19.12
CA THR A 41 -2.66 1.83 -19.77
C THR A 41 -2.26 1.43 -21.19
N GLY A 42 -2.39 2.35 -22.14
CA GLY A 42 -2.10 2.08 -23.55
C GLY A 42 -0.61 1.78 -23.85
N PRO A 43 -0.31 1.10 -24.97
CA PRO A 43 1.05 0.65 -25.33
C PRO A 43 2.05 1.80 -25.57
N GLY A 44 1.56 3.04 -25.73
CA GLY A 44 2.42 4.21 -25.83
C GLY A 44 3.05 4.60 -24.49
N VAL A 45 2.32 4.44 -23.38
CA VAL A 45 2.82 4.72 -22.03
C VAL A 45 3.90 3.71 -21.68
N ASP A 46 3.67 2.43 -21.93
CA ASP A 46 4.67 1.35 -21.79
C ASP A 46 6.00 1.67 -22.47
N ARG A 47 5.95 2.14 -23.73
CA ARG A 47 7.15 2.52 -24.49
C ARG A 47 7.85 3.72 -23.86
N GLY A 48 7.08 4.68 -23.35
CA GLY A 48 7.61 5.84 -22.62
C GLY A 48 8.32 5.43 -21.32
N ILE A 49 7.68 4.55 -20.53
CA ILE A 49 8.23 4.01 -19.29
C ILE A 49 9.52 3.23 -19.57
N LYS A 50 9.51 2.31 -20.55
CA LYS A 50 10.72 1.55 -20.92
C LYS A 50 11.90 2.45 -21.27
N LYS A 51 11.67 3.49 -22.08
CA LYS A 51 12.71 4.48 -22.43
C LYS A 51 13.24 5.23 -21.19
N LEU A 52 12.36 5.54 -20.23
CA LEU A 52 12.76 6.17 -18.97
C LEU A 52 13.61 5.22 -18.12
N CYS A 53 13.20 3.95 -17.97
CA CYS A 53 13.94 2.92 -17.24
C CYS A 53 15.33 2.70 -17.84
N GLU A 54 15.44 2.49 -19.16
CA GLU A 54 16.73 2.31 -19.85
C GLU A 54 17.66 3.51 -19.65
N TYR A 55 17.13 4.73 -19.73
CA TYR A 55 17.91 5.94 -19.50
C TYR A 55 18.43 6.02 -18.06
N LEU A 56 17.58 5.73 -17.08
CA LEU A 56 17.93 5.81 -15.66
C LEU A 56 18.90 4.71 -15.22
N ALA A 57 18.77 3.50 -15.75
CA ALA A 57 19.72 2.42 -15.54
C ALA A 57 21.14 2.82 -15.99
N ARG A 58 21.25 3.50 -17.14
CA ARG A 58 22.53 4.03 -17.63
C ARG A 58 22.99 5.32 -16.93
N ASN A 59 22.12 5.97 -16.14
CA ASN A 59 22.40 7.24 -15.48
C ASN A 59 21.90 7.27 -14.03
N PRO A 60 22.45 6.43 -13.11
CA PRO A 60 22.00 6.32 -11.71
C PRO A 60 21.87 7.65 -10.96
N HIS A 61 22.82 8.57 -11.15
CA HIS A 61 22.83 9.91 -10.54
C HIS A 61 21.64 10.80 -10.93
N ARG A 62 20.85 10.41 -11.94
CA ARG A 62 19.62 11.10 -12.36
C ARG A 62 18.36 10.53 -11.71
N VAL A 63 18.42 9.33 -11.15
CA VAL A 63 17.28 8.66 -10.51
C VAL A 63 16.60 9.56 -9.48
N PRO A 64 17.30 10.22 -8.52
CA PRO A 64 16.63 11.08 -7.54
C PRO A 64 15.88 12.26 -8.17
N LYS A 65 16.41 12.83 -9.27
CA LYS A 65 15.80 13.99 -9.95
C LYS A 65 14.57 13.57 -10.77
N ALA A 66 14.61 12.39 -11.38
CA ALA A 66 13.46 11.82 -12.07
C ALA A 66 12.36 11.43 -11.07
N ALA A 67 12.72 10.76 -9.97
CA ALA A 67 11.80 10.37 -8.90
C ALA A 67 11.06 11.57 -8.32
N ARG A 68 11.78 12.65 -7.99
CA ARG A 68 11.17 13.90 -7.48
C ARG A 68 10.23 14.55 -8.51
N ARG A 69 10.56 14.46 -9.80
CA ARG A 69 9.71 15.00 -10.86
C ARG A 69 8.41 14.21 -11.01
N LEU A 70 8.48 12.88 -10.90
CA LEU A 70 7.31 11.99 -10.86
C LEU A 70 6.48 12.28 -9.60
N ALA A 71 7.08 12.39 -8.42
CA ALA A 71 6.36 12.63 -7.16
C ALA A 71 5.60 13.97 -7.19
N ARG A 72 6.26 15.04 -7.66
CA ARG A 72 5.61 16.35 -7.87
C ARG A 72 4.48 16.30 -8.89
N ARG A 73 4.56 15.41 -9.89
CA ARG A 73 3.51 15.25 -10.90
C ARG A 73 2.33 14.49 -10.30
N LEU A 74 2.59 13.34 -9.67
CA LEU A 74 1.61 12.56 -8.91
C LEU A 74 0.82 13.44 -7.93
N HIS A 75 1.52 14.23 -7.11
CA HIS A 75 0.88 15.13 -6.15
C HIS A 75 -0.11 16.10 -6.83
N ARG A 76 0.33 16.78 -7.90
CA ARG A 76 -0.57 17.66 -8.66
C ARG A 76 -1.71 16.90 -9.32
N ASP A 77 -1.50 15.68 -9.78
CA ASP A 77 -2.54 14.89 -10.44
C ASP A 77 -3.60 14.40 -9.44
N LEU A 78 -3.20 14.09 -8.20
CA LEU A 78 -4.10 13.82 -7.09
C LEU A 78 -4.93 15.07 -6.72
N GLU A 79 -4.29 16.24 -6.58
CA GLU A 79 -4.97 17.50 -6.28
C GLU A 79 -5.99 17.89 -7.37
N ASN A 80 -5.61 17.71 -8.64
CA ASN A 80 -6.47 18.03 -9.79
C ASN A 80 -7.43 16.89 -10.17
N ARG A 81 -7.51 15.81 -9.38
CA ARG A 81 -8.36 14.63 -9.63
C ARG A 81 -8.17 14.01 -11.02
N ARG A 82 -6.95 14.06 -11.57
CA ARG A 82 -6.59 13.39 -12.83
C ARG A 82 -6.20 11.93 -12.56
N LEU A 83 -7.16 11.11 -12.16
CA LEU A 83 -6.89 9.76 -11.64
C LEU A 83 -6.26 8.80 -12.66
N GLY A 84 -6.50 9.00 -13.96
CA GLY A 84 -5.78 8.25 -15.01
C GLY A 84 -4.28 8.58 -15.06
N GLU A 85 -3.91 9.84 -14.88
CA GLU A 85 -2.50 10.28 -14.82
C GLU A 85 -1.82 9.81 -13.52
N VAL A 86 -2.58 9.70 -12.44
CA VAL A 86 -2.13 9.08 -11.18
C VAL A 86 -1.75 7.62 -11.45
N GLN A 87 -2.61 6.86 -12.14
CA GLN A 87 -2.32 5.47 -12.50
C GLN A 87 -1.06 5.35 -13.36
N VAL A 88 -0.89 6.21 -14.36
CA VAL A 88 0.34 6.27 -15.18
C VAL A 88 1.59 6.52 -14.33
N SER A 89 1.48 7.39 -13.32
CA SER A 89 2.58 7.66 -12.39
C SER A 89 2.94 6.43 -11.56
N VAL A 90 1.93 5.70 -11.08
CA VAL A 90 2.10 4.48 -10.27
C VAL A 90 2.76 3.39 -11.11
N GLU A 91 2.25 3.13 -12.31
CA GLU A 91 2.84 2.13 -13.21
C GLU A 91 4.28 2.46 -13.61
N ALA A 92 4.58 3.75 -13.82
CA ALA A 92 5.94 4.20 -14.04
C ALA A 92 6.84 3.87 -12.83
N TYR A 93 6.37 4.10 -11.60
CA TYR A 93 7.11 3.73 -10.40
C TYR A 93 7.28 2.21 -10.27
N GLU A 94 6.24 1.42 -10.48
CA GLU A 94 6.32 -0.04 -10.40
C GLU A 94 7.36 -0.59 -11.38
N LYS A 95 7.30 -0.16 -12.64
CA LYS A 95 8.30 -0.56 -13.65
C LYS A 95 9.69 -0.06 -13.32
N LEU A 96 9.84 1.14 -12.74
CA LEU A 96 11.16 1.61 -12.29
C LEU A 96 11.70 0.75 -11.15
N ILE A 97 10.85 0.32 -10.21
CA ILE A 97 11.23 -0.55 -9.10
C ILE A 97 11.68 -1.92 -9.62
N GLU A 98 10.92 -2.49 -10.54
CA GLU A 98 11.21 -3.80 -11.14
C GLU A 98 12.49 -3.78 -11.99
N THR A 99 12.72 -2.72 -12.76
CA THR A 99 13.81 -2.67 -13.77
C THR A 99 15.15 -2.17 -13.25
N LEU A 100 15.17 -1.26 -12.27
CA LEU A 100 16.41 -0.60 -11.84
C LEU A 100 17.21 -1.39 -10.79
N GLY A 101 16.63 -2.46 -10.24
CA GLY A 101 17.29 -3.29 -9.22
C GLY A 101 17.37 -2.65 -7.83
N PRO A 102 17.75 -3.42 -6.79
CA PRO A 102 17.65 -2.99 -5.39
C PRO A 102 18.54 -1.78 -5.05
N GLU A 103 19.74 -1.67 -5.64
CA GLU A 103 20.66 -0.56 -5.38
C GLU A 103 20.07 0.80 -5.77
N LEU A 104 19.42 0.88 -6.93
CA LEU A 104 18.83 2.12 -7.45
C LEU A 104 17.44 2.39 -6.87
N VAL A 105 16.72 1.35 -6.45
CA VAL A 105 15.44 1.49 -5.74
C VAL A 105 15.61 2.31 -4.45
N SER A 106 16.74 2.18 -3.75
CA SER A 106 17.07 3.02 -2.59
C SER A 106 17.05 4.52 -2.92
N LEU A 107 17.43 4.90 -4.14
CA LEU A 107 17.39 6.29 -4.61
C LEU A 107 15.96 6.77 -4.93
N LEU A 108 15.09 5.87 -5.39
CA LEU A 108 13.65 6.13 -5.60
C LEU A 108 12.90 6.25 -4.27
N ALA A 109 13.26 5.40 -3.30
CA ALA A 109 12.58 5.23 -2.03
C ALA A 109 12.40 6.54 -1.26
N SER A 110 13.32 7.49 -1.43
CA SER A 110 13.27 8.79 -0.79
C SER A 110 12.04 9.64 -1.18
N GLU A 111 11.39 9.35 -2.30
CA GLU A 111 10.13 10.03 -2.71
C GLU A 111 8.93 9.06 -2.62
N LEU A 112 9.17 7.75 -2.66
CA LEU A 112 8.14 6.71 -2.55
C LEU A 112 7.67 6.48 -1.11
N ALA A 113 8.61 6.36 -0.18
CA ALA A 113 8.38 5.98 1.20
C ALA A 113 8.51 7.19 2.15
N PRO A 114 7.81 7.18 3.29
CA PRO A 114 7.87 8.25 4.28
C PRO A 114 9.30 8.51 4.75
N ARG A 115 9.69 9.79 4.80
CA ARG A 115 10.95 10.19 5.42
C ARG A 115 10.73 10.43 6.91
N ARG A 116 11.73 10.09 7.72
CA ARG A 116 11.80 10.57 9.11
C ARG A 116 11.86 12.08 9.10
N ASN A 117 10.90 12.74 9.74
CA ASN A 117 10.93 14.18 9.86
C ASN A 117 11.83 14.57 11.04
N ILE A 118 13.05 15.00 10.74
CA ILE A 118 14.05 15.41 11.74
C ILE A 118 13.51 16.57 12.60
N PHE A 119 12.67 17.46 12.04
CA PHE A 119 12.09 18.58 12.77
C PHE A 119 11.00 18.15 13.75
N THR A 120 10.16 17.16 13.39
CA THR A 120 9.12 16.65 14.30
C THR A 120 9.72 15.87 15.46
N ALA A 121 10.82 15.15 15.24
CA ALA A 121 11.55 14.43 16.27
C ALA A 121 12.18 15.37 17.34
N CYS A 122 12.51 16.61 16.98
CA CYS A 122 13.11 17.59 17.90
C CYS A 122 12.10 18.48 18.64
N LEU A 123 10.85 18.59 18.14
CA LEU A 123 9.86 19.56 18.65
C LEU A 123 8.70 18.94 19.43
N ARG A 124 8.64 17.60 19.59
CA ARG A 124 7.54 16.93 20.30
C ARG A 124 7.96 16.55 21.74
N PRO A 125 7.50 17.27 22.78
CA PRO A 125 7.79 16.90 24.16
C PRO A 125 6.84 15.78 24.60
N CYS A 126 7.40 14.70 25.14
CA CYS A 126 6.82 13.85 26.19
C CYS A 126 5.31 13.52 26.08
N ILE A 127 4.92 12.69 25.10
CA ILE A 127 3.81 11.73 25.28
C ILE A 127 4.31 10.39 24.74
N ALA A 128 4.12 9.33 25.51
CA ALA A 128 4.61 7.97 25.30
C ALA A 128 4.03 7.26 24.06
N HIS A 129 4.27 7.80 22.87
CA HIS A 129 4.22 7.05 21.62
C HIS A 129 5.65 6.95 21.08
N GLU A 130 6.38 5.96 21.57
CA GLU A 130 7.56 5.50 20.86
C GLU A 130 7.16 5.05 19.46
N GLY A 131 7.69 5.74 18.44
CA GLY A 131 7.71 5.26 17.08
C GLY A 131 6.53 5.69 16.23
N LEU A 132 6.78 6.71 15.40
CA LEU A 132 6.49 6.80 13.96
C LEU A 132 6.37 8.28 13.54
N ASP A 133 7.40 9.09 13.81
CA ASP A 133 7.49 10.48 13.31
C ASP A 133 7.89 10.52 11.82
N HIS A 134 7.10 9.84 10.98
CA HIS A 134 7.26 9.88 9.53
C HIS A 134 6.15 10.72 8.93
N ASP A 135 6.51 11.63 8.04
CA ASP A 135 5.53 12.39 7.25
C ASP A 135 4.97 11.48 6.15
N VAL A 136 3.98 10.67 6.52
CA VAL A 136 3.34 9.73 5.61
C VAL A 136 2.71 10.47 4.43
N GLY A 137 2.07 11.61 4.69
CA GLY A 137 1.42 12.46 3.68
C GLY A 137 2.37 13.12 2.68
N ALA A 138 3.67 13.22 2.98
CA ALA A 138 4.66 13.72 2.03
C ALA A 138 5.13 12.66 1.01
N SER A 139 4.96 11.37 1.30
CA SER A 139 5.41 10.28 0.43
C SER A 139 4.42 9.93 -0.67
N ALA A 140 4.89 9.46 -1.83
CA ALA A 140 4.00 9.04 -2.92
C ALA A 140 3.03 7.93 -2.47
N ILE A 141 3.54 6.89 -1.78
CA ILE A 141 2.71 5.78 -1.31
C ILE A 141 1.72 6.26 -0.23
N GLY A 142 2.16 7.08 0.71
CA GLY A 142 1.28 7.59 1.76
C GLY A 142 0.16 8.48 1.22
N GLN A 143 0.43 9.32 0.22
CA GLN A 143 -0.62 10.11 -0.46
C GLN A 143 -1.66 9.21 -1.14
N LEU A 144 -1.23 8.14 -1.81
CA LEU A 144 -2.14 7.20 -2.46
C LEU A 144 -3.01 6.45 -1.44
N LEU A 145 -2.40 5.97 -0.35
CA LEU A 145 -3.12 5.23 0.71
C LEU A 145 -4.10 6.10 1.50
N GLN A 146 -3.86 7.41 1.57
CA GLN A 146 -4.73 8.37 2.27
C GLN A 146 -5.77 9.02 1.35
N ASP A 147 -5.80 8.70 0.05
CA ASP A 147 -6.71 9.36 -0.89
C ASP A 147 -8.20 9.05 -0.60
N ASN A 148 -9.09 9.85 -1.18
CA ASN A 148 -10.53 9.73 -1.00
C ASN A 148 -11.17 8.66 -1.90
N ALA A 149 -10.52 8.29 -3.00
CA ALA A 149 -11.00 7.28 -3.93
C ALA A 149 -10.42 5.89 -3.58
N SER A 150 -11.27 4.87 -3.48
CA SER A 150 -10.82 3.50 -3.17
C SER A 150 -9.88 2.94 -4.23
N GLY A 151 -10.11 3.25 -5.51
CA GLY A 151 -9.25 2.82 -6.61
C GLY A 151 -7.85 3.44 -6.53
N VAL A 152 -7.69 4.64 -5.97
CA VAL A 152 -6.36 5.24 -5.73
C VAL A 152 -5.66 4.56 -4.57
N ARG A 153 -6.40 4.19 -3.51
CA ARG A 153 -5.83 3.41 -2.40
C ARG A 153 -5.38 2.01 -2.86
N VAL A 154 -6.10 1.39 -3.79
CA VAL A 154 -5.67 0.13 -4.44
C VAL A 154 -4.30 0.31 -5.09
N LEU A 155 -4.12 1.38 -5.89
CA LEU A 155 -2.82 1.70 -6.49
C LEU A 155 -1.72 1.93 -5.44
N GLY A 156 -2.07 2.54 -4.29
CA GLY A 156 -1.17 2.69 -3.16
C GLY A 156 -0.73 1.36 -2.55
N CYS A 157 -1.66 0.41 -2.37
CA CYS A 157 -1.39 -0.94 -1.90
C CYS A 157 -0.50 -1.72 -2.88
N GLU A 158 -0.83 -1.69 -4.17
CA GLU A 158 -0.08 -2.35 -5.25
C GLU A 158 1.35 -1.82 -5.34
N LEU A 159 1.52 -0.49 -5.33
CA LEU A 159 2.84 0.14 -5.35
C LEU A 159 3.69 -0.20 -4.11
N LEU A 160 3.07 -0.21 -2.93
CA LEU A 160 3.75 -0.62 -1.69
C LEU A 160 4.17 -2.09 -1.75
N ALA A 161 3.30 -2.98 -2.24
CA ALA A 161 3.61 -4.39 -2.40
C ALA A 161 4.82 -4.59 -3.33
N THR A 162 4.83 -3.91 -4.48
CA THR A 162 5.96 -3.90 -5.42
C THR A 162 7.24 -3.40 -4.75
N PHE A 163 7.16 -2.31 -3.97
CA PHE A 163 8.29 -1.77 -3.22
C PHE A 163 8.85 -2.74 -2.17
N VAL A 164 7.97 -3.41 -1.40
CA VAL A 164 8.30 -4.39 -0.35
C VAL A 164 8.97 -5.63 -0.94
N ARG A 165 8.43 -6.18 -2.03
CA ARG A 165 9.01 -7.36 -2.69
C ARG A 165 10.45 -7.10 -3.13
N GLN A 166 10.71 -5.90 -3.64
CA GLN A 166 12.02 -5.49 -4.13
C GLN A 166 13.07 -5.19 -3.04
N GLN A 167 12.67 -5.01 -1.78
CA GLN A 167 13.64 -4.78 -0.70
C GLN A 167 14.54 -5.98 -0.40
N GLY A 168 14.17 -7.20 -0.83
CA GLY A 168 14.95 -8.40 -0.51
C GLY A 168 15.10 -8.58 1.00
N CYS A 169 16.35 -8.64 1.48
CA CYS A 169 16.69 -8.66 2.91
C CYS A 169 17.10 -7.28 3.46
N SER A 170 17.02 -6.21 2.66
CA SER A 170 17.42 -4.86 3.08
C SER A 170 16.52 -4.34 4.20
N THR A 171 17.13 -3.78 5.24
CA THR A 171 16.43 -3.22 6.39
C THR A 171 16.35 -1.69 6.35
N GLN A 172 16.97 -1.07 5.33
CA GLN A 172 17.12 0.39 5.22
C GLN A 172 15.79 1.14 5.27
N PHE A 173 14.75 0.62 4.62
CA PHE A 173 13.43 1.26 4.54
C PHE A 173 12.41 0.63 5.49
N ARG A 174 12.84 -0.24 6.40
CA ARG A 174 11.95 -0.93 7.35
C ARG A 174 11.02 0.05 8.07
N ALA A 175 11.57 1.07 8.72
CA ALA A 175 10.79 2.02 9.50
C ALA A 175 9.81 2.84 8.64
N ALA A 176 10.19 3.13 7.38
CA ALA A 176 9.33 3.83 6.44
C ALA A 176 8.17 2.94 5.97
N MET A 177 8.41 1.65 5.76
CA MET A 177 7.35 0.67 5.46
C MET A 177 6.44 0.44 6.68
N GLU A 178 7.01 0.32 7.88
CA GLU A 178 6.24 0.23 9.13
C GLU A 178 5.30 1.43 9.31
N ALA A 179 5.72 2.63 8.95
CA ALA A 179 4.86 3.82 9.01
C ALA A 179 3.59 3.72 8.13
N LEU A 180 3.60 2.87 7.10
CA LEU A 180 2.48 2.69 6.17
C LEU A 180 1.56 1.54 6.58
N VAL A 181 2.05 0.57 7.36
CA VAL A 181 1.29 -0.62 7.79
C VAL A 181 -0.07 -0.26 8.43
N PRO A 182 -0.20 0.76 9.30
CA PRO A 182 -1.50 1.10 9.88
C PRO A 182 -2.56 1.50 8.84
N LEU A 183 -2.16 2.19 7.76
CA LEU A 183 -3.07 2.56 6.68
C LEU A 183 -3.54 1.35 5.89
N VAL A 184 -2.65 0.38 5.66
CA VAL A 184 -2.97 -0.87 4.97
C VAL A 184 -3.88 -1.74 5.85
N CYS A 185 -3.61 -1.84 7.16
CA CYS A 185 -4.48 -2.52 8.11
C CYS A 185 -5.89 -1.89 8.17
N GLU A 186 -5.99 -0.56 8.10
CA GLU A 186 -7.29 0.13 8.01
C GLU A 186 -8.03 -0.26 6.72
N ALA A 187 -7.34 -0.23 5.58
CA ALA A 187 -7.92 -0.61 4.29
C ALA A 187 -8.36 -2.09 4.22
N ALA A 188 -7.63 -2.97 4.91
CA ALA A 188 -7.92 -4.40 4.97
C ALA A 188 -9.06 -4.75 5.94
N ASN A 189 -9.34 -3.92 6.95
CA ASN A 189 -10.30 -4.24 8.01
C ASN A 189 -11.75 -4.09 7.52
N PRO A 190 -12.55 -5.18 7.47
CA PRO A 190 -13.91 -5.09 6.96
C PRO A 190 -14.91 -4.40 7.90
N ARG A 191 -14.57 -4.26 9.18
CA ARG A 191 -15.39 -3.60 10.20
C ARG A 191 -15.25 -2.09 10.18
N ARG A 192 -14.16 -1.57 9.62
CA ARG A 192 -13.97 -0.13 9.49
C ARG A 192 -14.73 0.37 8.26
N PRO A 193 -15.62 1.37 8.42
CA PRO A 193 -16.22 2.02 7.27
C PRO A 193 -15.12 2.69 6.45
N PHE A 194 -15.33 2.74 5.13
CA PHE A 194 -14.40 3.42 4.25
C PHE A 194 -14.33 4.91 4.60
N SER A 195 -13.12 5.40 4.88
CA SER A 195 -12.86 6.76 5.34
C SER A 195 -12.79 7.80 4.21
N GLY A 196 -12.91 7.40 2.94
CA GLY A 196 -12.88 8.31 1.80
C GLY A 196 -14.24 8.99 1.53
N ARG A 197 -14.18 10.12 0.82
CA ARG A 197 -15.35 10.96 0.51
C ARG A 197 -16.15 10.51 -0.71
N GLU A 198 -15.55 9.69 -1.56
CA GLU A 198 -16.22 9.20 -2.77
C GLU A 198 -17.09 7.98 -2.45
N HIS A 199 -18.24 7.86 -3.11
CA HIS A 199 -19.07 6.66 -3.01
C HIS A 199 -18.29 5.46 -3.56
N VAL A 200 -18.17 4.42 -2.74
CA VAL A 200 -17.49 3.18 -3.13
C VAL A 200 -18.50 2.06 -3.25
N SER A 201 -18.49 1.37 -4.40
CA SER A 201 -19.27 0.15 -4.58
C SER A 201 -18.75 -0.99 -3.71
N ALA A 202 -19.60 -1.96 -3.38
CA ALA A 202 -19.18 -3.17 -2.66
C ALA A 202 -17.99 -3.87 -3.35
N ALA A 203 -18.01 -3.95 -4.69
CA ALA A 203 -16.92 -4.50 -5.48
C ALA A 203 -15.61 -3.68 -5.36
N GLY A 204 -15.71 -2.35 -5.33
CA GLY A 204 -14.55 -1.47 -5.13
C GLY A 204 -13.92 -1.64 -3.74
N LEU A 205 -14.74 -1.79 -2.69
CA LEU A 205 -14.26 -2.08 -1.34
C LEU A 205 -13.63 -3.47 -1.23
N ALA A 206 -14.23 -4.48 -1.87
CA ALA A 206 -13.65 -5.83 -1.92
C ALA A 206 -12.27 -5.80 -2.58
N ARG A 207 -12.13 -5.12 -3.72
CA ARG A 207 -10.84 -4.96 -4.41
C ARG A 207 -9.80 -4.25 -3.54
N LEU A 208 -10.18 -3.20 -2.82
CA LEU A 208 -9.28 -2.51 -1.89
C LEU A 208 -8.81 -3.44 -0.77
N ARG A 209 -9.73 -4.21 -0.18
CA ARG A 209 -9.39 -5.17 0.89
C ARG A 209 -8.47 -6.26 0.38
N ASP A 210 -8.74 -6.82 -0.80
CA ASP A 210 -7.90 -7.83 -1.44
C ASP A 210 -6.48 -7.29 -1.69
N ALA A 211 -6.36 -6.07 -2.23
CA ALA A 211 -5.07 -5.43 -2.48
C ALA A 211 -4.32 -5.17 -1.17
N ALA A 212 -4.99 -4.62 -0.15
CA ALA A 212 -4.39 -4.36 1.15
C ALA A 212 -3.89 -5.65 1.82
N TRP A 213 -4.67 -6.72 1.73
CA TRP A 213 -4.28 -8.01 2.28
C TRP A 213 -3.08 -8.63 1.56
N ALA A 214 -3.05 -8.56 0.23
CA ALA A 214 -1.87 -8.99 -0.54
C ALA A 214 -0.62 -8.22 -0.11
N THR A 215 -0.72 -6.90 0.08
CA THR A 215 0.39 -6.07 0.57
C THR A 215 0.85 -6.46 1.98
N LEU A 216 -0.08 -6.76 2.90
CA LEU A 216 0.28 -7.21 4.26
C LEU A 216 0.98 -8.57 4.25
N LEU A 217 0.55 -9.50 3.39
CA LEU A 217 1.22 -10.79 3.23
C LEU A 217 2.64 -10.62 2.64
N ASP A 218 2.81 -9.76 1.64
CA ASP A 218 4.14 -9.42 1.11
C ASP A 218 5.04 -8.79 2.18
N TYR A 219 4.48 -7.96 3.06
CA TYR A 219 5.19 -7.38 4.19
C TYR A 219 5.63 -8.44 5.21
N LEU A 220 4.75 -9.37 5.58
CA LEU A 220 5.10 -10.48 6.47
C LEU A 220 6.17 -11.39 5.85
N ALA A 221 6.08 -11.67 4.54
CA ALA A 221 7.11 -12.42 3.83
C ALA A 221 8.45 -11.65 3.79
N TYR A 222 8.43 -10.33 3.69
CA TYR A 222 9.61 -9.49 3.86
C TYR A 222 10.21 -9.60 5.26
N GLU A 223 9.40 -9.52 6.33
CA GLU A 223 9.87 -9.69 7.71
C GLU A 223 10.64 -11.01 7.90
N GLN A 224 10.09 -12.10 7.34
CA GLN A 224 10.74 -13.41 7.37
C GLN A 224 12.08 -13.40 6.63
N ARG A 225 12.11 -12.92 5.39
CA ARG A 225 13.34 -12.87 4.56
C ARG A 225 14.43 -12.02 5.21
N ALA A 226 14.04 -10.92 5.85
CA ALA A 226 14.95 -9.98 6.50
C ALA A 226 15.28 -10.35 7.96
N ALA A 227 14.76 -11.48 8.46
CA ALA A 227 14.92 -11.93 9.86
C ALA A 227 14.56 -10.83 10.89
N ILE A 228 13.50 -10.08 10.60
CA ILE A 228 13.02 -8.95 11.40
C ILE A 228 11.65 -9.27 12.00
N ARG A 229 11.39 -8.70 13.17
CA ARG A 229 10.06 -8.65 13.78
C ARG A 229 9.59 -7.20 13.90
N SER A 230 8.52 -6.82 13.19
CA SER A 230 7.90 -5.50 13.37
C SER A 230 7.10 -5.44 14.67
N LEU A 231 7.11 -4.26 15.28
CA LEU A 231 6.22 -3.91 16.38
C LEU A 231 4.74 -3.87 15.94
N LEU A 232 4.47 -3.81 14.64
CA LEU A 232 3.12 -3.72 14.08
C LEU A 232 2.53 -5.09 13.72
N ARG A 233 3.27 -6.18 13.87
CA ARG A 233 2.75 -7.53 13.65
C ARG A 233 1.46 -7.82 14.44
N PRO A 234 1.32 -7.44 15.73
CA PRO A 234 0.06 -7.60 16.45
C PRO A 234 -1.12 -6.90 15.78
N ALA A 235 -0.92 -5.72 15.19
CA ALA A 235 -1.97 -5.00 14.49
C ALA A 235 -2.43 -5.74 13.21
N ILE A 236 -1.50 -6.35 12.48
CA ILE A 236 -1.80 -7.18 11.31
C ILE A 236 -2.62 -8.40 11.71
N VAL A 237 -2.20 -9.09 12.78
CA VAL A 237 -2.90 -10.26 13.33
C VAL A 237 -4.31 -9.90 13.80
N LEU A 238 -4.48 -8.77 14.50
CA LEU A 238 -5.79 -8.28 14.93
C LEU A 238 -6.70 -7.96 13.75
N ALA A 239 -6.18 -7.31 12.71
CA ALA A 239 -6.94 -7.05 11.48
C ALA A 239 -7.38 -8.36 10.79
N ALA A 240 -6.54 -9.41 10.83
CA ALA A 240 -6.85 -10.70 10.25
C ALA A 240 -7.96 -11.41 11.02
N PHE A 241 -7.94 -11.34 12.35
CA PHE A 241 -9.02 -11.87 13.18
C PHE A 241 -10.33 -11.10 13.01
N ASP A 242 -10.29 -9.76 12.92
CA ASP A 242 -11.47 -8.95 12.61
C ASP A 242 -12.07 -9.36 11.26
N ALA A 243 -11.22 -9.62 10.27
CA ALA A 243 -11.66 -10.07 8.94
C ALA A 243 -12.30 -11.46 8.96
N LEU A 244 -11.66 -12.44 9.61
CA LEU A 244 -12.25 -13.75 9.83
C LEU A 244 -13.61 -13.68 10.51
N GLU A 245 -13.70 -12.88 11.58
CA GLU A 245 -14.92 -12.82 12.35
C GLU A 245 -16.07 -12.21 11.56
N CYS A 246 -15.82 -11.19 10.73
CA CYS A 246 -16.82 -10.72 9.78
C CYS A 246 -17.27 -11.83 8.84
N HIS A 247 -16.35 -12.58 8.25
CA HIS A 247 -16.71 -13.68 7.35
C HIS A 247 -17.47 -14.83 8.03
N LEU A 248 -17.19 -15.10 9.31
CA LEU A 248 -17.87 -16.13 10.08
C LEU A 248 -19.22 -15.67 10.65
N LEU A 249 -19.43 -14.36 10.83
CA LEU A 249 -20.68 -13.79 11.35
C LEU A 249 -21.64 -13.35 10.24
N ASP A 250 -21.13 -13.06 9.03
CA ASP A 250 -21.94 -12.89 7.81
C ASP A 250 -22.45 -14.27 7.32
N GLU A 251 -23.18 -14.99 8.18
CA GLU A 251 -24.11 -16.03 7.74
C GLU A 251 -25.30 -15.34 7.04
N PRO A 252 -25.79 -15.86 5.90
CA PRO A 252 -26.87 -15.21 5.16
C PRO A 252 -28.18 -15.35 5.94
N GLU A 253 -28.51 -14.37 6.79
CA GLU A 253 -29.90 -14.21 7.23
C GLU A 253 -30.74 -13.65 6.06
N ALA A 254 -31.56 -14.55 5.51
CA ALA A 254 -32.79 -14.29 4.76
C ALA A 254 -32.69 -13.69 3.34
N SER A 255 -32.66 -14.58 2.34
CA SER A 255 -33.69 -14.52 1.29
C SER A 255 -34.04 -15.94 0.84
N GLY A 256 -35.33 -16.26 0.81
CA GLY A 256 -35.87 -17.55 0.39
C GLY A 256 -35.75 -17.76 -1.12
N ALA A 257 -34.53 -17.72 -1.65
CA ALA A 257 -34.21 -18.12 -3.01
C ALA A 257 -33.06 -19.12 -2.95
N SER A 258 -33.39 -20.36 -3.30
CA SER A 258 -32.47 -21.47 -3.51
C SER A 258 -31.26 -21.03 -4.35
N THR A 259 -30.15 -20.73 -3.67
CA THR A 259 -28.83 -20.82 -4.26
C THR A 259 -27.90 -21.33 -3.17
N THR A 260 -27.30 -22.48 -3.45
CA THR A 260 -26.41 -23.24 -2.59
C THR A 260 -25.15 -22.44 -2.23
N ALA A 261 -25.21 -21.61 -1.20
CA ALA A 261 -24.04 -21.01 -0.57
C ALA A 261 -23.64 -21.89 0.63
N GLY A 262 -22.95 -22.99 0.36
CA GLY A 262 -22.34 -23.82 1.41
C GLY A 262 -21.12 -23.13 2.06
N PRO A 263 -20.50 -23.77 3.08
CA PRO A 263 -19.34 -23.27 3.85
C PRO A 263 -18.02 -23.14 3.03
N GLY A 264 -18.13 -22.97 1.71
CA GLY A 264 -17.05 -22.82 0.76
C GLY A 264 -17.14 -21.56 -0.09
N SER A 265 -17.75 -20.47 0.42
CA SER A 265 -17.76 -19.20 -0.30
C SER A 265 -16.32 -18.75 -0.60
N GLU A 266 -16.08 -18.20 -1.79
CA GLU A 266 -14.75 -17.77 -2.22
C GLU A 266 -14.13 -16.77 -1.23
N ALA A 267 -14.97 -15.96 -0.58
CA ALA A 267 -14.58 -15.04 0.49
C ALA A 267 -14.08 -15.76 1.75
N ALA A 268 -14.76 -16.83 2.19
CA ALA A 268 -14.30 -17.64 3.33
C ALA A 268 -12.98 -18.37 3.02
N GLN A 269 -12.83 -18.89 1.79
CA GLN A 269 -11.56 -19.50 1.36
C GLN A 269 -10.42 -18.48 1.28
N ARG A 270 -10.70 -17.24 0.84
CA ARG A 270 -9.71 -16.15 0.83
C ARG A 270 -9.31 -15.74 2.24
N ALA A 271 -10.26 -15.58 3.14
CA ALA A 271 -10.01 -15.27 4.55
C ALA A 271 -9.20 -16.38 5.25
N ALA A 272 -9.54 -17.65 4.99
CA ALA A 272 -8.79 -18.80 5.49
C ALA A 272 -7.35 -18.80 4.96
N ARG A 273 -7.12 -18.59 3.65
CA ARG A 273 -5.78 -18.47 3.08
C ARG A 273 -4.98 -17.30 3.67
N LEU A 274 -5.65 -16.19 3.95
CA LEU A 274 -5.04 -15.03 4.59
C LEU A 274 -4.57 -15.35 6.00
N VAL A 275 -5.41 -16.03 6.77
CA VAL A 275 -5.08 -16.43 8.14
C VAL A 275 -4.05 -17.52 8.16
N ASP A 276 -4.15 -18.51 7.28
CA ASP A 276 -3.11 -19.51 7.09
C ASP A 276 -1.80 -18.86 6.67
N GLY A 277 -1.85 -17.81 5.84
CA GLY A 277 -0.69 -17.00 5.46
C GLY A 277 -0.09 -16.25 6.65
N VAL A 278 -0.91 -15.61 7.48
CA VAL A 278 -0.48 -14.91 8.71
C VAL A 278 0.08 -15.91 9.74
N LEU A 279 -0.58 -17.06 9.94
CA LEU A 279 -0.16 -18.11 10.87
C LEU A 279 1.10 -18.84 10.37
N ALA A 280 1.20 -19.12 9.07
CA ALA A 280 2.41 -19.65 8.45
C ALA A 280 3.56 -18.64 8.51
N ALA A 281 3.26 -17.35 8.36
CA ALA A 281 4.23 -16.29 8.56
C ALA A 281 4.75 -16.24 10.01
N ALA A 282 3.88 -16.58 10.97
CA ALA A 282 4.19 -16.66 12.40
C ALA A 282 4.90 -17.96 12.83
N LYS A 283 4.79 -19.07 12.07
CA LYS A 283 5.36 -20.38 12.43
C LYS A 283 6.85 -20.39 12.80
N PRO A 284 7.77 -19.64 12.14
CA PRO A 284 9.19 -19.61 12.54
C PRO A 284 9.42 -18.95 13.91
N TRP A 285 8.44 -18.19 14.41
CA TRP A 285 8.52 -17.38 15.61
C TRP A 285 7.52 -17.85 16.68
N GLN A 286 7.34 -19.16 16.85
CA GLN A 286 6.53 -19.79 17.92
C GLN A 286 6.96 -19.33 19.34
N GLN A 287 6.62 -18.11 19.71
CA GLN A 287 6.79 -17.54 21.03
C GLN A 287 5.51 -16.80 21.43
N LEU A 288 5.29 -16.76 22.76
CA LEU A 288 4.04 -16.47 23.48
C LEU A 288 3.21 -15.26 23.01
N ASP A 289 3.75 -14.30 22.29
CA ASP A 289 3.09 -13.00 22.10
C ASP A 289 2.00 -13.00 21.01
N ASP A 290 2.11 -13.83 19.96
CA ASP A 290 1.05 -13.92 18.94
C ASP A 290 -0.16 -14.67 19.50
N ALA A 291 0.11 -15.69 20.34
CA ALA A 291 -0.90 -16.33 21.18
C ALA A 291 -1.47 -15.32 22.20
N ALA A 292 -0.64 -14.50 22.86
CA ALA A 292 -1.10 -13.43 23.75
C ALA A 292 -1.94 -12.39 23.02
N THR A 293 -1.62 -12.05 21.77
CA THR A 293 -2.41 -11.15 20.93
C THR A 293 -3.76 -11.76 20.58
N ALA A 294 -3.80 -13.06 20.25
CA ALA A 294 -5.04 -13.79 20.06
C ALA A 294 -5.88 -13.86 21.36
N LEU A 295 -5.22 -14.04 22.52
CA LEU A 295 -5.85 -14.01 23.83
C LEU A 295 -6.43 -12.62 24.15
N LEU A 296 -5.66 -11.54 23.91
CA LEU A 296 -6.11 -10.15 24.04
C LEU A 296 -7.27 -9.83 23.10
N TYR A 297 -7.27 -10.38 21.89
CA TYR A 297 -8.38 -10.27 20.95
C TYR A 297 -9.66 -10.94 21.49
N MET A 298 -9.52 -12.15 22.04
CA MET A 298 -10.63 -12.86 22.70
C MET A 298 -11.15 -12.13 23.94
N ASP A 299 -10.26 -11.51 24.71
CA ASP A 299 -10.58 -10.78 25.93
C ASP A 299 -11.30 -9.45 25.64
N ARG A 300 -10.80 -8.63 24.70
CA ARG A 300 -11.44 -7.38 24.23
C ARG A 300 -12.88 -7.58 23.75
N ARG A 301 -13.22 -8.78 23.25
CA ARG A 301 -14.55 -9.11 22.73
C ARG A 301 -15.42 -9.86 23.75
N GLY A 302 -14.97 -10.04 24.99
CA GLY A 302 -15.72 -10.72 26.06
C GLY A 302 -16.02 -12.20 25.75
N ARG A 303 -15.34 -12.82 24.78
CA ARG A 303 -15.71 -14.13 24.24
C ARG A 303 -15.28 -15.31 25.11
N TRP A 304 -14.40 -15.07 26.09
CA TRP A 304 -14.09 -16.05 27.12
C TRP A 304 -15.32 -16.43 27.95
N ALA A 305 -16.16 -15.45 28.31
CA ALA A 305 -17.39 -15.71 29.04
C ALA A 305 -18.41 -16.51 28.20
N ALA A 306 -18.52 -16.21 26.90
CA ALA A 306 -19.41 -16.90 25.98
C ALA A 306 -18.94 -18.32 25.64
N ALA A 307 -17.64 -18.52 25.39
CA ALA A 307 -17.06 -19.84 25.11
C ALA A 307 -17.09 -20.75 26.35
N ALA A 308 -16.75 -20.23 27.54
CA ALA A 308 -16.87 -20.96 28.80
C ALA A 308 -18.33 -21.29 29.14
N ALA A 309 -19.28 -20.40 28.84
CA ALA A 309 -20.71 -20.66 28.99
C ALA A 309 -21.23 -21.72 28.00
N ALA A 310 -20.78 -21.70 26.75
CA ALA A 310 -21.10 -22.72 25.74
C ALA A 310 -20.55 -24.10 26.12
N GLN A 311 -19.34 -24.15 26.67
CA GLN A 311 -18.70 -25.39 27.13
C GLN A 311 -19.41 -25.96 28.37
N ARG A 312 -19.90 -25.12 29.28
CA ARG A 312 -20.76 -25.53 30.41
C ARG A 312 -22.14 -26.04 29.95
N ARG A 313 -22.75 -25.42 28.94
CA ARG A 313 -24.01 -25.88 28.34
C ARG A 313 -23.86 -27.20 27.58
N GLY A 314 -22.73 -27.42 26.91
CA GLY A 314 -22.40 -28.70 26.25
C GLY A 314 -22.07 -29.83 27.24
N ALA A 315 -21.37 -29.52 28.35
CA ALA A 315 -21.08 -30.48 29.41
C ALA A 315 -22.33 -30.87 30.23
N GLY A 316 -23.30 -29.96 30.38
CA GLY A 316 -24.59 -30.24 31.02
C GLY A 316 -25.49 -31.19 30.23
N ARG A 317 -25.41 -31.20 28.89
CA ARG A 317 -26.19 -32.11 28.03
C ARG A 317 -25.60 -33.52 27.91
N ARG A 318 -24.33 -33.74 28.27
CA ARG A 318 -23.69 -35.08 28.25
C ARG A 318 -23.74 -35.83 29.58
N ARG A 319 -24.33 -35.24 30.63
CA ARG A 319 -24.51 -35.90 31.95
C ARG A 319 -25.97 -36.33 32.20
N GLY A 320 -26.83 -36.28 31.19
CA GLY A 320 -28.25 -36.64 31.28
C GLY A 320 -28.73 -37.53 30.14
N ALA A 321 -27.85 -38.41 29.64
CA ALA A 321 -28.20 -39.54 28.77
C ALA A 321 -27.56 -40.80 29.34
#